data_AF-A0A959IGJ5-F1
#
_entry.id   AF-A0A959IGJ5-F1
#
_cell.length_a   1.000
_cell.length_b   1.000
_cell.length_c   1.000
_cell.angle_alpha   90.00
_cell.angle_beta   90.00
_cell.angle_gamma   90.00
#
_symmetry.space_group_name_H-M   'P 1'
#
loop_
_entity.id
_entity.type
_entity.pdbx_description
1 polymer ?
#
loop_
_entity_poly.entity_id
_entity_poly.type
_entity_poly.pdbx_seq_one_letter_code
_entity_poly.pdbx_strand_id
1 'polypeptide(L)' 'MTQVEFNEQFRKRTKKLSLEVIQWYAALKSKPDEVRIMGKQLIRSVTSTAANFRAACRARSQAERFAKL' A
#
# COMPACT_ATOMS: atom_id res chain seq x y z
N MET A 1 20.92 9.55 4.33
CA MET A 1 20.02 8.40 4.09
C MET A 1 20.27 7.90 2.67
N THR A 2 20.71 6.65 2.53
CA THR A 2 20.95 6.01 1.22
C THR A 2 19.63 5.64 0.53
N GLN A 3 19.67 5.37 -0.78
CA GLN A 3 18.50 4.90 -1.52
C GLN A 3 17.94 3.58 -0.96
N VAL A 4 18.82 2.70 -0.46
CA VAL A 4 18.46 1.41 0.14
C VAL A 4 17.73 1.63 1.46
N GLU A 5 18.26 2.48 2.34
CA GLU A 5 17.62 2.85 3.61
C GLU A 5 16.25 3.48 3.40
N PHE A 6 16.13 4.41 2.45
CA PHE A 6 14.85 5.02 2.08
C PHE A 6 13.85 3.98 1.60
N ASN A 7 14.25 3.09 0.69
CA ASN A 7 13.39 2.04 0.16
C ASN A 7 12.90 1.10 1.27
N GLU A 8 13.76 0.69 2.19
CA GLU A 8 13.37 -0.16 3.31
C GLU A 8 12.40 0.56 4.27
N GLN A 9 12.66 1.82 4.59
CA GLN A 9 11.77 2.62 5.43
C GLN A 9 10.39 2.77 4.79
N PHE A 10 10.34 3.09 3.50
CA PHE A 10 9.08 3.31 2.79
C PHE A 10 8.31 2.00 2.55
N ARG A 11 9.00 0.88 2.29
CA ARG A 11 8.40 -0.47 2.28
C ARG A 11 7.75 -0.82 3.63
N LYS A 12 8.43 -0.52 4.75
CA LYS A 12 7.87 -0.76 6.09
C LYS A 12 6.64 0.12 6.34
N ARG A 13 6.72 1.41 6.00
CA ARG A 13 5.60 2.36 6.17
C ARG A 13 4.36 1.98 5.38
N THR A 14 4.51 1.68 4.08
CA THR A 14 3.37 1.30 3.22
C THR A 14 2.74 -0.03 3.62
N LYS A 15 3.55 -1.02 4.03
CA LYS A 15 3.05 -2.28 4.59
C LYS A 15 2.28 -2.04 5.91
N LYS A 16 2.85 -1.24 6.81
CA LYS A 16 2.21 -0.90 8.10
C LYS A 16 0.85 -0.23 7.87
N LEU A 17 0.80 0.80 7.03
CA LEU A 17 -0.44 1.49 6.66
C LEU A 17 -1.50 0.51 6.10
N SER A 18 -1.09 -0.40 5.21
CA SER A 18 -2.01 -1.39 4.64
C SER A 18 -2.64 -2.28 5.71
N LEU A 19 -1.83 -2.76 6.67
CA LEU A 19 -2.31 -3.59 7.78
C LEU A 19 -3.23 -2.81 8.72
N GLU A 20 -2.87 -1.57 9.06
CA GLU A 20 -3.67 -0.70 9.93
C GLU A 20 -5.04 -0.42 9.31
N VAL A 21 -5.10 -0.12 8.00
CA VAL A 21 -6.36 0.12 7.30
C VAL A 21 -7.23 -1.14 7.23
N ILE A 22 -6.63 -2.31 6.98
CA ILE A 22 -7.36 -3.59 6.97
C ILE A 22 -7.94 -3.88 8.37
N GLN A 23 -7.13 -3.72 9.42
CA GLN A 23 -7.56 -3.94 10.81
C GLN A 23 -8.66 -2.95 11.22
N TRP A 24 -8.48 -1.67 10.89
CA TRP A 24 -9.47 -0.63 11.15
C TRP A 24 -10.81 -0.96 10.47
N TYR A 25 -10.79 -1.29 9.18
CA TYR A 25 -12.00 -1.63 8.44
C TYR A 25 -12.66 -2.91 8.98
N ALA A 26 -11.86 -3.93 9.33
CA ALA A 26 -12.37 -5.16 9.93
C ALA A 26 -13.11 -4.89 11.26
N ALA A 27 -12.56 -3.99 12.09
CA ALA A 27 -13.10 -3.64 13.41
C ALA A 27 -14.39 -2.81 13.38
N LEU A 28 -14.81 -2.27 12.22
CA LEU A 28 -16.06 -1.51 12.12
C LEU A 28 -17.27 -2.39 12.47
N LYS A 29 -18.03 -1.97 13.49
CA LYS A 29 -19.21 -2.68 14.00
C LYS A 29 -20.38 -2.68 13.01
N SER A 30 -20.58 -1.56 12.30
CA SER A 30 -21.58 -1.42 11.25
C SER A 30 -20.89 -1.19 9.92
N LYS A 31 -21.39 -1.86 8.88
CA LYS A 31 -20.88 -1.78 7.51
C LYS A 31 -22.08 -1.71 6.55
N PRO A 32 -22.79 -0.58 6.49
CA PRO A 32 -23.80 -0.36 5.44
C PRO A 32 -23.14 -0.43 4.06
N ASP A 33 -23.92 -0.53 3.00
CA ASP A 33 -23.40 -0.90 1.67
C ASP A 33 -22.41 0.12 1.12
N GLU A 34 -22.64 1.42 1.34
CA GLU A 34 -21.69 2.48 1.00
C GLU A 34 -20.34 2.30 1.72
N VAL A 35 -20.36 1.92 3.01
CA VAL A 35 -19.14 1.63 3.78
C VAL A 35 -18.45 0.37 3.25
N ARG A 36 -19.20 -0.65 2.82
CA ARG A 36 -18.63 -1.86 2.20
C ARG A 36 -17.93 -1.57 0.89
N ILE A 37 -18.56 -0.78 0.03
CA ILE A 37 -18.03 -0.38 -1.28
C ILE A 37 -16.76 0.45 -1.08
N MET A 38 -16.83 1.49 -0.25
CA MET A 38 -15.68 2.34 0.07
C MET A 38 -14.55 1.54 0.74
N GLY A 39 -14.87 0.63 1.65
CA GLY A 39 -13.89 -0.23 2.32
C GLY A 39 -13.12 -1.12 1.35
N LYS A 40 -13.82 -1.76 0.40
CA LYS A 40 -13.18 -2.55 -0.67
C LYS A 40 -12.27 -1.69 -1.54
N GLN A 41 -12.71 -0.49 -1.91
CA GLN A 41 -11.90 0.44 -2.69
C GLN A 41 -10.66 0.89 -1.93
N LEU A 42 -10.82 1.26 -0.66
CA LEU A 42 -9.75 1.72 0.22
C LEU A 42 -8.69 0.63 0.43
N ILE A 43 -9.11 -0.59 0.80
CA ILE A 43 -8.19 -1.73 1.00
C ILE A 43 -7.40 -2.01 -0.27
N ARG A 44 -8.05 -2.04 -1.43
CA ARG A 44 -7.37 -2.25 -2.71
C ARG A 44 -6.36 -1.14 -3.01
N SER A 45 -6.73 0.11 -2.75
CA SER A 45 -5.84 1.26 -2.97
C SER A 45 -4.58 1.18 -2.11
N VAL A 46 -4.73 1.01 -0.79
CA VAL A 46 -3.58 1.02 0.13
C VAL A 46 -2.65 -0.18 -0.07
N THR A 47 -3.23 -1.37 -0.33
CA THR A 47 -2.43 -2.59 -0.60
C THR A 47 -1.71 -2.51 -1.94
N SER A 48 -2.33 -1.88 -2.95
CA SER A 48 -1.69 -1.59 -4.25
C SER A 48 -0.46 -0.71 -4.08
N THR A 49 -0.53 0.36 -3.28
CA THR A 49 0.63 1.23 -2.99
C THR A 49 1.82 0.46 -2.42
N ALA A 50 1.58 -0.43 -1.46
CA ALA A 50 2.64 -1.27 -0.89
C ALA A 50 3.21 -2.26 -1.91
N ALA A 51 2.35 -2.88 -2.74
CA ALA A 51 2.76 -3.82 -3.77
C ALA A 51 3.58 -3.15 -4.89
N ASN A 52 3.09 -2.01 -5.39
CA ASN A 52 3.71 -1.23 -6.45
C ASN A 52 5.05 -0.65 -6.02
N PHE A 53 5.14 -0.08 -4.81
CA PHE A 53 6.43 0.38 -4.30
C PHE A 53 7.43 -0.76 -4.15
N ARG A 54 7.01 -1.93 -3.68
CA ARG A 54 7.87 -3.13 -3.65
C ARG A 54 8.31 -3.55 -5.04
N ALA A 55 7.49 -3.39 -6.07
CA ALA A 55 7.86 -3.67 -7.46
C ALA A 55 8.87 -2.63 -7.98
N ALA A 56 8.65 -1.34 -7.71
CA ALA A 56 9.56 -0.25 -8.04
C ALA A 56 10.96 -0.46 -7.44
N CYS A 57 11.07 -0.98 -6.21
CA CYS A 57 12.36 -1.31 -5.59
C CYS A 57 13.11 -2.48 -6.26
N ARG A 58 12.42 -3.34 -7.02
CA ARG A 58 13.02 -4.48 -7.76
C ARG A 58 13.22 -4.19 -9.25
N ALA A 59 12.88 -2.99 -9.70
CA ALA A 59 13.02 -2.60 -11.09
C ALA A 59 14.49 -2.67 -11.55
N ARG A 60 14.70 -3.15 -12.76
CA ARG A 60 16.04 -3.30 -13.37
C ARG A 60 16.46 -2.06 -14.17
N SER A 61 15.54 -1.13 -14.38
CA SER A 61 15.80 0.15 -15.06
C SER A 61 14.97 1.28 -14.45
N GLN A 62 15.34 2.51 -14.77
CA GLN A 62 14.55 3.68 -14.35
C GLN A 62 13.14 3.65 -14.98
N ALA A 63 13.02 3.27 -16.26
CA ALA A 63 11.73 3.14 -16.92
C ALA A 63 10.83 2.11 -16.24
N GLU A 64 11.38 0.94 -15.86
CA GLU A 64 10.63 -0.08 -15.12
C GLU A 64 10.23 0.43 -13.73
N ARG A 65 11.07 1.23 -13.07
CA ARG A 65 10.77 1.83 -11.76
C ARG A 65 9.60 2.81 -11.83
N PHE A 66 9.63 3.74 -12.78
CA PHE A 66 8.56 4.74 -12.94
C PHE A 66 7.24 4.13 -13.41
N ALA A 67 7.26 3.02 -14.16
CA ALA A 67 6.05 2.29 -14.51
C ALA A 67 5.33 1.61 -13.33
N LYS A 68 5.93 1.63 -12.12
CA LYS A 68 5.36 1.07 -10.88
C LYS A 68 5.02 2.16 -9.86
N LEU A 69 5.10 3.43 -10.22
CA LEU A 69 4.73 4.59 -9.38
C LEU A 69 3.50 5.27 -9.97
#